data_AF-A0A947RFD3-F1
#
_entry.id   AF-A0A947RFD3-F1
#
_cell.length_a   1.000
_cell.length_b   1.000
_cell.length_c   1.000
_cell.angle_alpha   90.00
_cell.angle_beta   90.00
_cell.angle_gamma   90.00
#
_symmetry.space_group_name_H-M   'P 1'
#
loop_
_entity.id
_entity.type
_entity.pdbx_description
1 polymer ?
#
loop_
_entity_poly.entity_id
_entity_poly.type
_entity_poly.pdbx_seq_one_letter_code
_entity_poly.pdbx_strand_id
1 'polypeptide(L)'
;MNLKNQYSLLHPRNVFKLTFFLLLLGVLIAPVSAQDESPINREMEFGTQYPDMGTFNGASFWVGYGASFSENYNPESESYGWVVHFAPEGMYVSLQKAKAVYSGVDVNAGFEFFYGVVHSPDGNSITKQYFNDMSGITFSTSDFSLSAAPTGPLSNLSVGISSGTTFYKNSATKKVVRAIQYSTGFSTTFALISIPFPFGVSLEKESEVTAGFYPIAVWDIWKNGQDPVDAIMNGLKQIASREDDSFVNIQLKEFSNPVQSFLEQFPLQSEVRTFVQSSGDSPVDRLITEVQEWYDTGETKNLPEKLKPQTPPKAIYPVMKGIQSATTAAFEAGYKHGYDAKNRDDTIFADCLETVKCAEGQTCSLVVTSVEISALIEGSSPADFEGITVIFDAVPELYLASQTTEKKIKIEDGKAVYEFVVSSSTPILLGVRIAKCPATGNKTVELCRRKVVFTD
;
A
#
# COMPACT_ATOMS: atom_id res chain seq x y z
N MET A 1 -45.46 -67.20 46.76
CA MET A 1 -46.16 -66.49 47.85
C MET A 1 -45.13 -65.67 48.61
N ASN A 2 -45.45 -64.41 48.92
CA ASN A 2 -44.63 -63.35 49.55
C ASN A 2 -43.62 -62.56 48.68
N LEU A 3 -44.15 -61.46 48.13
CA LEU A 3 -43.46 -60.20 47.85
C LEU A 3 -43.26 -59.43 49.16
N LYS A 4 -42.02 -59.05 49.50
CA LYS A 4 -41.75 -57.95 50.44
C LYS A 4 -40.40 -57.29 50.14
N ASN A 5 -40.44 -55.96 50.10
CA ASN A 5 -39.37 -54.98 50.30
C ASN A 5 -38.36 -54.77 49.16
N GLN A 6 -38.47 -53.63 48.47
CA GLN A 6 -37.65 -52.44 48.78
C GLN A 6 -38.07 -51.27 47.86
N TYR A 7 -38.87 -50.35 48.39
CA TYR A 7 -38.98 -48.98 47.89
C TYR A 7 -38.85 -48.06 49.10
N SER A 8 -37.70 -47.42 49.26
CA SER A 8 -37.60 -46.19 50.02
C SER A 8 -36.37 -45.40 49.56
N LEU A 9 -36.58 -44.09 49.40
CA LEU A 9 -35.57 -43.02 49.34
C LEU A 9 -35.09 -42.60 47.95
N LEU A 10 -35.97 -41.94 47.20
CA LEU A 10 -35.57 -40.79 46.39
C LEU A 10 -36.18 -39.54 47.02
N HIS A 11 -35.32 -38.77 47.70
CA HIS A 11 -35.66 -37.52 48.37
C HIS A 11 -36.02 -36.44 47.32
N PRO A 12 -37.12 -35.68 47.50
CA PRO A 12 -37.55 -34.66 46.53
C PRO A 12 -36.58 -33.48 46.39
N ARG A 13 -35.59 -33.35 47.28
CA ARG A 13 -34.52 -32.33 47.19
C ARG A 13 -33.43 -32.63 46.16
N ASN A 14 -33.24 -33.88 45.75
CA ASN A 14 -32.20 -34.24 44.78
C ASN A 14 -32.70 -34.29 43.34
N VAL A 15 -34.01 -34.50 43.12
CA VAL A 15 -34.62 -34.40 41.79
C VAL A 15 -34.61 -32.94 41.32
N PHE A 16 -34.94 -31.99 42.22
CA PHE A 16 -34.92 -30.57 41.88
C PHE A 16 -33.52 -30.04 41.54
N LYS A 17 -32.47 -30.54 42.21
CA LYS A 17 -31.08 -30.17 41.88
C LYS A 17 -30.61 -30.77 40.56
N LEU A 18 -31.02 -31.99 40.22
CA LEU A 18 -30.64 -32.64 38.96
C LEU A 18 -31.36 -32.00 37.75
N THR A 19 -32.63 -31.62 37.90
CA THR A 19 -33.38 -30.90 36.85
C THR A 19 -32.85 -29.47 36.67
N PHE A 20 -32.46 -28.78 37.75
CA PHE A 20 -31.86 -27.44 37.66
C PHE A 20 -30.44 -27.46 37.04
N PHE A 21 -29.65 -28.52 37.31
CA PHE A 21 -28.32 -28.68 36.69
C PHE A 21 -28.40 -29.03 35.20
N LEU A 22 -29.39 -29.83 34.78
CA LEU A 22 -29.65 -30.12 33.36
C LEU A 22 -30.24 -28.93 32.60
N LEU A 23 -31.04 -28.07 33.26
CA LEU A 23 -31.51 -26.81 32.67
C LEU A 23 -30.38 -25.78 32.55
N LEU A 24 -29.43 -25.73 33.49
CA LEU A 24 -28.22 -24.91 33.37
C LEU A 24 -27.24 -25.45 32.32
N LEU A 25 -27.12 -26.78 32.17
CA LEU A 25 -26.29 -27.38 31.12
C LEU A 25 -26.90 -27.17 29.71
N GLY A 26 -28.23 -27.14 29.60
CA GLY A 26 -28.94 -26.83 28.35
C GLY A 26 -28.89 -25.35 27.94
N VAL A 27 -28.56 -24.43 28.86
CA VAL A 27 -28.37 -23.00 28.59
C VAL A 27 -26.91 -22.65 28.25
N LEU A 28 -25.96 -23.57 28.45
CA LEU A 28 -24.53 -23.38 28.13
C LEU A 28 -24.06 -24.09 26.85
N ILE A 29 -24.98 -24.67 26.08
CA ILE A 29 -24.72 -25.14 24.71
C ILE A 29 -25.83 -24.58 23.81
N ALA A 30 -25.97 -23.25 23.81
CA ALA A 30 -26.34 -22.62 22.56
C ALA A 30 -25.18 -22.95 21.60
N PRO A 31 -25.42 -23.49 20.40
CA PRO A 31 -24.40 -23.37 19.37
C PRO A 31 -24.04 -21.88 19.37
N VAL A 32 -22.76 -21.56 19.52
CA VAL A 32 -22.26 -20.28 19.03
C VAL A 32 -22.53 -20.36 17.53
N SER A 33 -23.76 -20.01 17.15
CA SER A 33 -24.07 -19.40 15.89
C SER A 33 -23.04 -18.30 15.83
N ALA A 34 -22.00 -18.48 15.02
CA ALA A 34 -21.31 -17.33 14.47
C ALA A 34 -22.45 -16.43 14.00
N GLN A 35 -22.67 -15.33 14.71
CA GLN A 35 -23.49 -14.28 14.13
C GLN A 35 -22.79 -14.01 12.81
N ASP A 36 -23.53 -14.17 11.70
CA ASP A 36 -23.13 -13.64 10.41
C ASP A 36 -23.02 -12.13 10.61
N GLU A 37 -21.89 -11.71 11.16
CA GLU A 37 -21.61 -10.30 11.42
C GLU A 37 -21.25 -9.73 10.05
N SER A 38 -22.26 -9.09 9.46
CA SER A 38 -22.13 -8.38 8.19
C SER A 38 -20.99 -7.36 8.28
N PRO A 39 -20.32 -7.07 7.15
CA PRO A 39 -19.34 -5.99 7.10
C PRO A 39 -19.93 -4.69 7.66
N ILE A 40 -19.07 -3.81 8.22
CA ILE A 40 -19.49 -2.50 8.71
C ILE A 40 -20.26 -1.79 7.59
N ASN A 41 -21.59 -1.75 7.70
CA ASN A 41 -22.43 -1.07 6.74
C ASN A 41 -22.49 0.42 7.12
N ARG A 42 -21.38 1.13 6.85
CA ARG A 42 -21.22 2.56 7.12
C ARG A 42 -21.28 3.31 5.79
N GLU A 43 -22.14 4.32 5.74
CA GLU A 43 -22.12 5.30 4.65
C GLU A 43 -20.81 6.11 4.73
N MET A 44 -20.01 6.03 3.68
CA MET A 44 -18.70 6.69 3.64
C MET A 44 -18.80 8.09 3.05
N GLU A 45 -18.14 9.03 3.71
CA GLU A 45 -18.03 10.43 3.31
C GLU A 45 -16.59 10.72 2.85
N PHE A 46 -16.45 11.20 1.61
CA PHE A 46 -15.16 11.58 1.05
C PHE A 46 -14.56 12.80 1.76
N GLY A 47 -13.24 12.80 1.95
CA GLY A 47 -12.54 13.85 2.69
C GLY A 47 -12.60 13.74 4.22
N THR A 48 -13.39 12.81 4.75
CA THR A 48 -13.47 12.49 6.18
C THR A 48 -12.52 11.35 6.55
N GLN A 49 -11.79 11.52 7.65
CA GLN A 49 -10.91 10.48 8.19
C GLN A 49 -11.70 9.50 9.07
N TYR A 50 -11.51 8.20 8.85
CA TYR A 50 -12.06 7.16 9.71
C TYR A 50 -10.98 6.53 10.60
N PRO A 51 -11.35 6.14 11.85
CA PRO A 51 -10.44 5.46 12.77
C PRO A 51 -10.31 3.95 12.51
N ASP A 52 -11.23 3.39 11.73
CA ASP A 52 -11.39 1.97 11.44
C ASP A 52 -11.90 1.76 10.01
N MET A 53 -11.77 0.53 9.52
CA MET A 53 -12.34 0.05 8.27
C MET A 53 -12.80 -1.40 8.43
N GLY A 54 -13.74 -1.84 7.61
CA GLY A 54 -14.24 -3.20 7.55
C GLY A 54 -13.19 -4.20 7.09
N THR A 55 -13.45 -5.48 7.33
CA THR A 55 -12.59 -6.59 6.89
C THR A 55 -13.38 -7.63 6.12
N PHE A 56 -12.69 -8.41 5.30
CA PHE A 56 -13.24 -9.57 4.62
C PHE A 56 -13.14 -10.80 5.55
N ASN A 57 -14.10 -10.99 6.45
CA ASN A 57 -14.09 -12.08 7.45
C ASN A 57 -12.80 -12.11 8.28
N GLY A 58 -12.38 -10.97 8.83
CA GLY A 58 -11.11 -10.88 9.55
C GLY A 58 -9.94 -10.44 8.68
N ALA A 59 -9.93 -10.71 7.37
CA ALA A 59 -8.80 -10.35 6.53
C ALA A 59 -8.88 -8.89 6.04
N SER A 60 -7.77 -8.16 6.13
CA SER A 60 -7.58 -6.83 5.55
C SER A 60 -6.35 -6.83 4.65
N PHE A 61 -6.45 -6.16 3.51
CA PHE A 61 -5.41 -6.14 2.48
C PHE A 61 -4.95 -4.71 2.21
N TRP A 62 -3.68 -4.56 1.81
CA TRP A 62 -3.16 -3.26 1.39
C TRP A 62 -2.10 -3.39 0.31
N VAL A 63 -2.01 -2.36 -0.53
CA VAL A 63 -0.91 -2.13 -1.46
C VAL A 63 -0.33 -0.76 -1.23
N GLY A 64 0.94 -0.57 -1.54
CA GLY A 64 1.52 0.75 -1.46
C GLY A 64 2.93 0.81 -2.00
N TYR A 65 3.50 1.99 -1.91
CA TYR A 65 4.93 2.17 -2.04
C TYR A 65 5.43 3.08 -0.92
N GLY A 66 6.70 2.92 -0.58
CA GLY A 66 7.35 3.77 0.39
C GLY A 66 8.78 4.07 0.02
N ALA A 67 9.28 5.15 0.59
CA ALA A 67 10.68 5.50 0.55
C ALA A 67 11.27 5.39 1.95
N SER A 68 12.49 4.89 2.05
CA SER A 68 13.22 4.74 3.31
C SER A 68 14.55 5.47 3.24
N PHE A 69 14.95 6.14 4.30
CA PHE A 69 16.18 6.93 4.38
C PHE A 69 16.91 6.67 5.70
N SER A 70 18.23 6.58 5.63
CA SER A 70 19.14 6.51 6.78
C SER A 70 20.16 7.63 6.62
N GLU A 71 20.07 8.68 7.43
CA GLU A 71 20.90 9.89 7.29
C GLU A 71 22.28 9.76 7.98
N ASN A 72 22.42 8.79 8.89
CA ASN A 72 23.64 8.56 9.64
C ASN A 72 24.09 7.10 9.50
N TYR A 73 25.29 6.80 10.00
CA TYR A 73 25.82 5.44 10.05
C TYR A 73 25.25 4.62 11.22
N ASN A 74 24.27 5.16 11.96
CA ASN A 74 23.54 4.30 12.89
C ASN A 74 22.63 3.40 12.04
N PRO A 75 22.41 2.16 12.48
CA PRO A 75 21.52 1.22 11.81
C PRO A 75 20.04 1.61 11.94
N GLU A 76 19.68 2.89 11.78
CA GLU A 76 18.34 3.43 11.96
C GLU A 76 17.82 3.97 10.63
N SER A 77 16.59 3.62 10.24
CA SER A 77 15.94 4.18 9.06
C SER A 77 14.61 4.81 9.39
N GLU A 78 14.26 5.87 8.66
CA GLU A 78 12.91 6.42 8.62
C GLU A 78 12.29 6.09 7.26
N SER A 79 11.05 5.61 7.26
CA SER A 79 10.32 5.28 6.05
C SER A 79 9.01 6.04 5.99
N TYR A 80 8.59 6.43 4.80
CA TYR A 80 7.29 7.04 4.54
C TYR A 80 6.60 6.25 3.44
N GLY A 81 5.39 5.76 3.72
CA GLY A 81 4.61 4.88 2.88
C GLY A 81 3.27 5.49 2.52
N TRP A 82 3.00 5.51 1.23
CA TRP A 82 1.71 5.80 0.65
C TRP A 82 0.96 4.47 0.49
N VAL A 83 -0.16 4.29 1.19
CA VAL A 83 -0.85 2.99 1.29
C VAL A 83 -2.32 3.11 0.92
N VAL A 84 -2.77 2.19 0.06
CA VAL A 84 -4.18 1.94 -0.22
C VAL A 84 -4.61 0.65 0.47
N HIS A 85 -5.64 0.74 1.29
CA HIS A 85 -6.27 -0.37 1.98
C HIS A 85 -7.56 -0.78 1.29
N PHE A 86 -7.82 -2.08 1.24
CA PHE A 86 -9.06 -2.63 0.71
C PHE A 86 -9.95 -3.10 1.85
N ALA A 87 -11.22 -2.68 1.80
CA ALA A 87 -12.27 -3.12 2.68
C ALA A 87 -13.51 -3.55 1.85
N PRO A 88 -14.43 -4.34 2.42
CA PRO A 88 -15.70 -4.69 1.77
C PRO A 88 -16.48 -3.50 1.22
N GLU A 89 -16.52 -2.41 1.98
CA GLU A 89 -17.27 -1.18 1.71
C GLU A 89 -16.51 -0.15 0.85
N GLY A 90 -15.20 -0.31 0.67
CA GLY A 90 -14.42 0.70 -0.03
C GLY A 90 -12.93 0.48 -0.15
N MET A 91 -12.30 1.49 -0.73
CA MET A 91 -10.85 1.68 -0.70
C MET A 91 -10.50 2.92 0.10
N TYR A 92 -9.43 2.83 0.90
CA TYR A 92 -8.94 3.93 1.72
C TYR A 92 -7.49 4.24 1.43
N VAL A 93 -7.14 5.52 1.40
CA VAL A 93 -5.74 5.95 1.44
C VAL A 93 -5.32 6.28 2.87
N SER A 94 -4.06 6.01 3.19
CA SER A 94 -3.43 6.42 4.44
C SER A 94 -1.96 6.77 4.21
N LEU A 95 -1.43 7.67 5.02
CA LEU A 95 0.01 7.94 5.09
C LEU A 95 0.60 7.18 6.28
N GLN A 96 1.56 6.33 6.01
CA GLN A 96 2.32 5.62 7.04
C GLN A 96 3.70 6.25 7.15
N LYS A 97 4.20 6.39 8.37
CA LYS A 97 5.64 6.55 8.62
C LYS A 97 6.13 5.33 9.38
N ALA A 98 7.40 5.01 9.29
CA ALA A 98 7.98 3.95 10.09
C ALA A 98 9.40 4.29 10.50
N LYS A 99 9.83 3.75 11.63
CA LYS A 99 11.23 3.76 12.07
C LYS A 99 11.68 2.32 12.24
N ALA A 100 12.89 1.99 11.81
CA ALA A 100 13.40 0.62 11.93
C ALA A 100 14.87 0.59 12.32
N VAL A 101 15.28 -0.49 12.98
CA VAL A 101 16.69 -0.82 13.19
C VAL A 101 17.08 -1.96 12.23
N TYR A 102 18.21 -1.86 11.52
CA TYR A 102 18.62 -2.87 10.54
C TYR A 102 20.05 -3.38 10.76
N SER A 103 20.38 -4.55 10.24
CA SER A 103 21.66 -5.21 10.54
C SER A 103 22.89 -4.61 9.83
N GLY A 104 22.76 -3.50 9.09
CA GLY A 104 23.81 -2.87 8.28
C GLY A 104 24.23 -1.49 8.81
N VAL A 105 25.44 -1.03 8.46
CA VAL A 105 25.99 0.28 8.87
C VAL A 105 26.12 1.13 7.61
N ASP A 106 25.00 1.58 7.02
CA ASP A 106 25.03 2.26 5.73
C ASP A 106 24.04 3.43 5.63
N VAL A 107 24.52 4.60 5.21
CA VAL A 107 23.62 5.63 4.69
C VAL A 107 22.91 5.04 3.47
N ASN A 108 21.59 4.99 3.52
CA ASN A 108 20.77 4.28 2.54
C ASN A 108 19.59 5.16 2.14
N ALA A 109 19.30 5.19 0.84
CA ALA A 109 18.01 5.62 0.34
C ALA A 109 17.38 4.44 -0.43
N GLY A 110 16.15 4.10 -0.06
CA GLY A 110 15.41 2.98 -0.60
C GLY A 110 14.04 3.40 -1.09
N PHE A 111 13.54 2.66 -2.06
CA PHE A 111 12.22 2.81 -2.63
C PHE A 111 11.62 1.42 -2.81
N GLU A 112 10.53 1.10 -2.11
CA GLU A 112 9.89 -0.22 -2.14
C GLU A 112 8.41 -0.12 -2.51
N PHE A 113 7.94 -1.08 -3.31
CA PHE A 113 6.52 -1.38 -3.52
C PHE A 113 6.16 -2.58 -2.66
N PHE A 114 4.95 -2.60 -2.11
CA PHE A 114 4.52 -3.69 -1.23
C PHE A 114 3.04 -4.05 -1.37
N TYR A 115 2.75 -5.30 -1.01
CA TYR A 115 1.42 -5.86 -0.86
C TYR A 115 1.37 -6.68 0.43
N GLY A 116 0.36 -6.46 1.26
CA GLY A 116 0.23 -7.15 2.53
C GLY A 116 -1.20 -7.53 2.88
N VAL A 117 -1.28 -8.43 3.85
CA VAL A 117 -2.52 -8.96 4.40
C VAL A 117 -2.37 -9.19 5.90
N VAL A 118 -3.44 -8.91 6.65
CA VAL A 118 -3.50 -9.10 8.11
C VAL A 118 -4.86 -9.65 8.50
N HIS A 119 -4.88 -10.54 9.49
CA HIS A 119 -6.10 -10.91 10.18
C HIS A 119 -6.33 -10.01 11.39
N SER A 120 -7.46 -9.30 11.37
CA SER A 120 -7.94 -8.53 12.51
C SER A 120 -8.28 -9.46 13.68
N PRO A 121 -7.87 -9.11 14.91
CA PRO A 121 -8.29 -9.83 16.10
C PRO A 121 -9.79 -9.68 16.38
N ASP A 122 -10.41 -8.58 15.93
CA ASP A 122 -11.81 -8.23 16.21
C ASP A 122 -12.78 -8.79 15.15
N GLY A 123 -12.27 -9.58 14.19
CA GLY A 123 -13.08 -10.09 13.09
C GLY A 123 -13.41 -8.97 12.10
N ASN A 124 -14.54 -8.29 12.24
CA ASN A 124 -15.17 -7.54 11.13
C ASN A 124 -14.61 -6.14 10.87
N SER A 125 -13.70 -5.67 11.72
CA SER A 125 -13.12 -4.34 11.61
C SER A 125 -11.65 -4.36 11.99
N ILE A 126 -10.86 -3.48 11.39
CA ILE A 126 -9.48 -3.24 11.80
C ILE A 126 -9.29 -1.75 12.09
N THR A 127 -8.66 -1.46 13.22
CA THR A 127 -8.47 -0.08 13.69
C THR A 127 -7.11 0.45 13.27
N LYS A 128 -7.03 1.78 13.14
CA LYS A 128 -5.77 2.51 13.00
C LYS A 128 -4.79 2.16 14.12
N GLN A 129 -5.29 2.04 15.35
CA GLN A 129 -4.46 1.73 16.51
C GLN A 129 -3.83 0.35 16.40
N TYR A 130 -4.57 -0.64 15.89
CA TYR A 130 -4.01 -1.97 15.66
C TYR A 130 -2.81 -1.93 14.70
N PHE A 131 -2.87 -1.16 13.61
CA PHE A 131 -1.70 -0.94 12.73
C PHE A 131 -0.55 -0.25 13.45
N ASN A 132 -0.84 0.77 14.27
CA ASN A 132 0.18 1.49 15.04
C ASN A 132 0.85 0.62 16.12
N ASP A 133 0.12 -0.38 16.62
CA ASP A 133 0.62 -1.32 17.61
C ASP A 133 1.44 -2.47 16.98
N MET A 134 1.57 -2.51 15.65
CA MET A 134 2.40 -3.50 14.96
C MET A 134 3.83 -2.99 14.73
N SER A 135 4.81 -3.85 14.97
CA SER A 135 6.19 -3.67 14.52
C SER A 135 6.57 -4.75 13.50
N GLY A 136 7.20 -4.36 12.40
CA GLY A 136 7.68 -5.28 11.37
C GLY A 136 9.00 -5.99 11.72
N ILE A 137 9.12 -7.23 11.25
CA ILE A 137 10.33 -8.04 11.16
C ILE A 137 10.49 -8.39 9.68
N THR A 138 11.47 -7.81 9.01
CA THR A 138 11.67 -7.98 7.57
C THR A 138 12.88 -8.84 7.28
N PHE A 139 12.70 -9.84 6.43
CA PHE A 139 13.77 -10.62 5.82
C PHE A 139 13.85 -10.27 4.35
N SER A 140 15.03 -9.89 3.85
CA SER A 140 15.20 -9.46 2.46
C SER A 140 16.37 -10.13 1.77
N THR A 141 16.26 -10.30 0.46
CA THR A 141 17.34 -10.67 -0.44
C THR A 141 17.61 -9.53 -1.41
N SER A 142 18.88 -9.35 -1.76
CA SER A 142 19.32 -8.28 -2.66
C SER A 142 20.15 -8.85 -3.80
N ASP A 143 19.90 -8.35 -5.00
CA ASP A 143 20.74 -8.59 -6.18
C ASP A 143 21.39 -7.26 -6.57
N PHE A 144 22.72 -7.20 -6.48
CA PHE A 144 23.48 -6.03 -6.91
C PHE A 144 23.73 -6.11 -8.40
N SER A 145 23.13 -5.19 -9.15
CA SER A 145 23.42 -5.03 -10.56
C SER A 145 24.04 -3.66 -10.79
N LEU A 146 25.37 -3.62 -10.93
CA LEU A 146 26.11 -2.45 -11.42
C LEU A 146 25.66 -2.00 -12.84
N SER A 147 24.85 -2.82 -13.52
CA SER A 147 24.27 -2.55 -14.83
C SER A 147 22.81 -2.10 -14.80
N ALA A 148 22.17 -1.97 -13.63
CA ALA A 148 20.74 -1.61 -13.55
C ALA A 148 20.45 -0.13 -13.81
N ALA A 149 21.46 0.74 -13.82
CA ALA A 149 21.33 2.14 -14.19
C ALA A 149 22.51 2.58 -15.07
N PRO A 150 22.59 2.14 -16.34
CA PRO A 150 23.74 2.45 -17.21
C PRO A 150 23.85 3.95 -17.53
N THR A 151 22.77 4.71 -17.36
CA THR A 151 22.66 6.15 -17.64
C THR A 151 21.67 6.81 -16.66
N GLY A 152 21.74 8.13 -16.48
CA GLY A 152 20.83 8.90 -15.61
C GLY A 152 21.43 9.27 -14.24
N PRO A 153 20.68 9.97 -13.37
CA PRO A 153 21.19 10.45 -12.08
C PRO A 153 21.68 9.33 -11.15
N LEU A 154 21.17 8.11 -11.33
CA LEU A 154 21.55 6.94 -10.54
C LEU A 154 22.77 6.19 -11.08
N SER A 155 23.31 6.53 -12.25
CA SER A 155 24.43 5.78 -12.86
C SER A 155 25.73 5.83 -12.07
N ASN A 156 25.85 6.76 -11.13
CA ASN A 156 26.99 6.89 -10.22
C ASN A 156 26.75 6.27 -8.84
N LEU A 157 25.56 5.70 -8.61
CA LEU A 157 25.18 5.06 -7.34
C LEU A 157 25.22 3.54 -7.48
N SER A 158 25.65 2.84 -6.42
CA SER A 158 25.46 1.39 -6.33
C SER A 158 24.00 1.10 -6.01
N VAL A 159 23.18 0.94 -7.05
CA VAL A 159 21.76 0.58 -6.94
C VAL A 159 21.65 -0.96 -6.89
N GLY A 160 21.06 -1.48 -5.82
CA GLY A 160 20.64 -2.87 -5.71
C GLY A 160 19.13 -3.00 -5.87
N ILE A 161 18.68 -4.08 -6.50
CA ILE A 161 17.27 -4.47 -6.46
C ILE A 161 17.07 -5.47 -5.32
N SER A 162 16.04 -5.26 -4.51
CA SER A 162 15.75 -6.12 -3.36
C SER A 162 14.31 -6.62 -3.38
N SER A 163 14.09 -7.73 -2.68
CA SER A 163 12.77 -8.25 -2.35
C SER A 163 12.76 -8.73 -0.91
N GLY A 164 11.64 -8.56 -0.23
CA GLY A 164 11.51 -8.89 1.18
C GLY A 164 10.16 -9.48 1.54
N THR A 165 10.15 -10.12 2.70
CA THR A 165 8.95 -10.55 3.40
C THR A 165 8.99 -9.98 4.81
N THR A 166 7.96 -9.21 5.16
CA THR A 166 7.77 -8.60 6.47
C THR A 166 6.68 -9.36 7.22
N PHE A 167 7.01 -9.78 8.43
CA PHE A 167 6.08 -10.29 9.43
C PHE A 167 5.84 -9.21 10.48
N TYR A 168 4.74 -9.27 11.22
CA TYR A 168 4.42 -8.24 12.20
C TYR A 168 4.28 -8.84 13.60
N LYS A 169 4.73 -8.11 14.61
CA LYS A 169 4.48 -8.42 16.03
C LYS A 169 3.69 -7.31 16.67
N ASN A 170 2.88 -7.64 17.66
CA ASN A 170 2.28 -6.64 18.52
C ASN A 170 3.36 -6.07 19.47
N SER A 171 3.52 -4.75 19.46
CA SER A 171 4.57 -4.01 20.16
C SER A 171 4.54 -4.22 21.67
N ALA A 172 3.35 -4.41 22.25
CA ALA A 172 3.15 -4.59 23.69
C ALA A 172 3.41 -6.04 24.15
N THR A 173 2.86 -7.02 23.44
CA THR A 173 2.99 -8.44 23.79
C THR A 173 4.25 -9.10 23.25
N LYS A 174 4.91 -8.46 22.27
CA LYS A 174 6.03 -8.98 21.49
C LYS A 174 5.72 -10.29 20.74
N LYS A 175 4.45 -10.65 20.61
CA LYS A 175 4.00 -11.82 19.85
C LYS A 175 3.77 -11.49 18.39
N VAL A 176 4.29 -12.32 17.51
CA VAL A 176 4.05 -12.26 16.06
C VAL A 176 2.57 -12.48 15.83
N VAL A 177 1.95 -11.56 15.09
CA VAL A 177 0.53 -11.60 14.74
C VAL A 177 0.34 -12.22 13.36
N ARG A 178 -0.90 -12.57 13.04
CA ARG A 178 -1.27 -13.20 11.78
C ARG A 178 -1.30 -12.16 10.64
N ALA A 179 -0.12 -11.71 10.24
CA ALA A 179 0.09 -10.69 9.21
C ALA A 179 1.37 -10.96 8.40
N ILE A 180 1.33 -10.63 7.11
CA ILE A 180 2.47 -10.73 6.20
C ILE A 180 2.43 -9.63 5.16
N GLN A 181 3.59 -9.12 4.76
CA GLN A 181 3.75 -8.20 3.65
C GLN A 181 4.92 -8.65 2.76
N TYR A 182 4.72 -8.60 1.46
CA TYR A 182 5.74 -8.82 0.46
C TYR A 182 6.16 -7.47 -0.13
N SER A 183 7.46 -7.25 -0.26
CA SER A 183 7.98 -6.04 -0.89
C SER A 183 9.04 -6.32 -1.94
N THR A 184 9.17 -5.42 -2.90
CA THR A 184 10.31 -5.36 -3.81
C THR A 184 10.64 -3.92 -4.11
N GLY A 185 11.88 -3.61 -4.43
CA GLY A 185 12.29 -2.24 -4.59
C GLY A 185 13.73 -2.05 -4.97
N PHE A 186 14.13 -0.80 -4.97
CA PHE A 186 15.50 -0.36 -5.19
C PHE A 186 16.07 0.19 -3.90
N SER A 187 17.35 -0.03 -3.67
CA SER A 187 18.08 0.59 -2.58
C SER A 187 19.44 1.03 -3.07
N THR A 188 19.82 2.24 -2.73
CA THR A 188 21.17 2.77 -2.92
C THR A 188 21.89 2.74 -1.58
N THR A 189 22.98 1.99 -1.53
CA THR A 189 23.88 1.99 -0.37
C THR A 189 25.04 2.93 -0.67
N PHE A 190 25.27 3.95 0.16
CA PHE A 190 26.46 4.79 0.09
C PHE A 190 27.62 4.12 0.84
N ALA A 191 27.98 2.90 0.42
CA ALA A 191 29.06 2.17 1.06
C ALA A 191 30.43 2.69 0.59
N LEU A 192 31.34 2.97 1.53
CA LEU A 192 32.78 3.18 1.24
C LEU A 192 33.49 1.88 0.84
N ILE A 193 32.82 0.72 0.99
CA ILE A 193 33.33 -0.62 0.70
C ILE A 193 32.20 -1.46 0.09
N SER A 194 32.35 -1.89 -1.16
CA SER A 194 31.40 -2.79 -1.83
C SER A 194 31.45 -4.20 -1.22
N ILE A 195 30.73 -4.44 -0.13
CA ILE A 195 30.49 -5.78 0.40
C ILE A 195 29.04 -6.17 0.05
N PRO A 196 28.82 -7.15 -0.84
CA PRO A 196 27.47 -7.64 -1.12
C PRO A 196 26.97 -8.39 0.10
N PHE A 197 25.95 -7.86 0.78
CA PHE A 197 25.11 -8.67 1.64
C PHE A 197 23.96 -9.22 0.79
N PRO A 198 23.98 -10.52 0.42
CA PRO A 198 22.90 -11.12 -0.38
C PRO A 198 21.59 -11.22 0.40
N PHE A 199 21.63 -10.93 1.70
CA PHE A 199 20.54 -11.13 2.64
C PHE A 199 20.60 -10.11 3.78
N GLY A 200 19.44 -9.56 4.18
CA GLY A 200 19.32 -8.58 5.27
C GLY A 200 18.15 -8.86 6.21
N VAL A 201 18.29 -8.42 7.47
CA VAL A 201 17.20 -8.41 8.45
C VAL A 201 17.00 -7.01 9.00
N SER A 202 15.75 -6.57 9.06
CA SER A 202 15.35 -5.36 9.79
C SER A 202 14.40 -5.75 10.92
N LEU A 203 14.75 -5.31 12.12
CA LEU A 203 13.98 -5.53 13.34
C LEU A 203 13.30 -4.23 13.75
N GLU A 204 12.13 -4.38 14.36
CA GLU A 204 11.43 -3.28 15.02
C GLU A 204 11.10 -2.14 14.06
N LYS A 205 10.61 -2.48 12.86
CA LYS A 205 10.00 -1.49 11.94
C LYS A 205 8.67 -1.04 12.55
N GLU A 206 8.73 -0.11 13.49
CA GLU A 206 7.56 0.53 14.10
C GLU A 206 6.90 1.41 13.05
N SER A 207 5.67 1.09 12.65
CA SER A 207 4.92 1.91 11.71
C SER A 207 3.79 2.65 12.42
N GLU A 208 3.64 3.93 12.09
CA GLU A 208 2.53 4.76 12.51
C GLU A 208 1.74 5.18 11.27
N VAL A 209 0.46 4.82 11.22
CA VAL A 209 -0.52 5.45 10.35
C VAL A 209 -0.70 6.89 10.87
N THR A 210 -0.15 7.87 10.17
CA THR A 210 -0.16 9.27 10.62
C THR A 210 -1.49 9.93 10.28
N ALA A 211 -1.89 9.84 9.01
CA ALA A 211 -3.21 10.19 8.52
C ALA A 211 -4.02 8.88 8.41
N GLY A 212 -5.16 8.77 9.11
CA GLY A 212 -6.00 7.56 9.19
C GLY A 212 -6.62 7.14 7.85
N PHE A 213 -7.75 6.44 7.88
CA PHE A 213 -8.36 5.89 6.66
C PHE A 213 -9.24 6.94 5.97
N TYR A 214 -8.79 7.48 4.84
CA TYR A 214 -9.59 8.40 4.02
C TYR A 214 -10.18 7.63 2.83
N PRO A 215 -11.51 7.55 2.68
CA PRO A 215 -12.09 6.80 1.58
C PRO A 215 -11.77 7.49 0.25
N ILE A 216 -11.47 6.70 -0.76
CA ILE A 216 -11.22 7.18 -2.14
C ILE A 216 -12.18 6.58 -3.16
N ALA A 217 -12.77 5.43 -2.83
CA ALA A 217 -13.81 4.79 -3.60
C ALA A 217 -14.79 4.08 -2.66
N VAL A 218 -16.07 4.22 -2.97
CA VAL A 218 -17.13 3.39 -2.40
C VAL A 218 -17.37 2.23 -3.34
N TRP A 219 -17.42 1.03 -2.78
CA TRP A 219 -17.86 -0.16 -3.47
C TRP A 219 -18.55 -1.10 -2.46
N ASP A 220 -19.45 -1.97 -2.89
CA ASP A 220 -20.02 -2.98 -1.99
C ASP A 220 -19.80 -4.34 -2.67
N ILE A 221 -18.60 -4.87 -2.47
CA ILE A 221 -18.03 -5.92 -3.33
C ILE A 221 -18.06 -7.30 -2.72
N TRP A 222 -18.46 -7.42 -1.45
CA TRP A 222 -18.25 -8.63 -0.69
C TRP A 222 -19.54 -9.31 -0.28
N LYS A 223 -19.54 -10.63 -0.40
CA LYS A 223 -20.60 -11.51 0.06
C LYS A 223 -19.97 -12.56 0.96
N ASN A 224 -20.59 -12.85 2.09
CA ASN A 224 -20.08 -13.85 3.04
C ASN A 224 -19.78 -15.17 2.32
N GLY A 225 -18.59 -15.72 2.56
CA GLY A 225 -18.11 -16.95 1.93
C GLY A 225 -17.44 -16.78 0.55
N GLN A 226 -17.44 -15.58 -0.04
CA GLN A 226 -16.65 -15.30 -1.23
C GLN A 226 -15.17 -15.12 -0.85
N ASP A 227 -14.27 -15.61 -1.72
CA ASP A 227 -12.85 -15.35 -1.61
C ASP A 227 -12.56 -13.84 -1.67
N PRO A 228 -11.85 -13.26 -0.68
CA PRO A 228 -11.60 -11.82 -0.63
C PRO A 228 -10.75 -11.30 -1.80
N VAL A 229 -9.80 -12.09 -2.29
CA VAL A 229 -8.94 -11.68 -3.42
C VAL A 229 -9.77 -11.57 -4.69
N ASP A 230 -10.68 -12.52 -4.93
CA ASP A 230 -11.61 -12.46 -6.06
C ASP A 230 -12.59 -11.28 -5.94
N ALA A 231 -13.08 -11.00 -4.73
CA ALA A 231 -13.93 -9.83 -4.48
C ALA A 231 -13.19 -8.52 -4.84
N ILE A 232 -11.96 -8.34 -4.35
CA ILE A 232 -11.13 -7.16 -4.64
C ILE A 232 -10.86 -7.06 -6.14
N MET A 233 -10.44 -8.14 -6.79
CA MET A 233 -10.16 -8.15 -8.24
C MET A 233 -11.40 -7.76 -9.06
N ASN A 234 -12.59 -8.24 -8.68
CA ASN A 234 -13.83 -7.86 -9.34
C ASN A 234 -14.21 -6.39 -9.07
N GLY A 235 -13.99 -5.89 -7.85
CA GLY A 235 -14.17 -4.48 -7.52
C GLY A 235 -13.28 -3.57 -8.36
N LEU A 236 -11.99 -3.92 -8.51
CA LEU A 236 -11.05 -3.18 -9.35
C LEU A 236 -11.48 -3.18 -10.83
N LYS A 237 -11.96 -4.32 -11.35
CA LYS A 237 -12.54 -4.41 -12.72
C LYS A 237 -13.73 -3.48 -12.92
N GLN A 238 -14.61 -3.38 -11.91
CA GLN A 238 -15.76 -2.48 -11.96
C GLN A 238 -15.34 -1.01 -11.97
N ILE A 239 -14.34 -0.63 -11.16
CA ILE A 239 -13.81 0.75 -11.18
C ILE A 239 -13.15 1.06 -12.52
N ALA A 240 -12.31 0.15 -13.02
CA ALA A 240 -11.62 0.30 -14.30
C ALA A 240 -12.57 0.47 -15.50
N SER A 241 -13.80 -0.04 -15.41
CA SER A 241 -14.80 0.00 -16.48
C SER A 241 -15.82 1.14 -16.36
N ARG A 242 -15.68 2.04 -15.37
CA ARG A 242 -16.56 3.21 -15.24
C ARG A 242 -16.49 4.10 -16.49
N GLU A 243 -17.63 4.62 -16.96
CA GLU A 243 -17.66 5.50 -18.14
C GLU A 243 -17.35 6.96 -17.83
N ASP A 244 -17.49 7.40 -16.57
CA ASP A 244 -17.15 8.76 -16.16
C ASP A 244 -15.64 8.99 -16.18
N ASP A 245 -15.22 10.10 -16.78
CA ASP A 245 -13.84 10.54 -16.93
C ASP A 245 -13.53 11.79 -16.09
N SER A 246 -14.30 12.05 -15.02
CA SER A 246 -13.88 13.02 -14.00
C SER A 246 -12.47 12.72 -13.46
N PHE A 247 -11.76 13.76 -13.01
CA PHE A 247 -10.40 13.67 -12.48
C PHE A 247 -10.23 12.49 -11.52
N VAL A 248 -11.13 12.36 -10.54
CA VAL A 248 -11.12 11.27 -9.55
C VAL A 248 -11.25 9.91 -10.24
N ASN A 249 -12.21 9.73 -11.15
CA ASN A 249 -12.44 8.44 -11.79
C ASN A 249 -11.30 8.05 -12.74
N ILE A 250 -10.67 9.00 -13.44
CA ILE A 250 -9.43 8.75 -14.19
C ILE A 250 -8.35 8.19 -13.26
N GLN A 251 -8.11 8.84 -12.12
CA GLN A 251 -7.10 8.37 -11.17
C GLN A 251 -7.43 6.99 -10.57
N LEU A 252 -8.71 6.73 -10.27
CA LEU A 252 -9.13 5.43 -9.78
C LEU A 252 -8.99 4.31 -10.83
N LYS A 253 -9.19 4.61 -12.13
CA LYS A 253 -8.92 3.68 -13.24
C LYS A 253 -7.42 3.37 -13.35
N GLU A 254 -6.58 4.40 -13.22
CA GLU A 254 -5.12 4.26 -13.22
C GLU A 254 -4.57 3.52 -12.01
N PHE A 255 -5.25 3.60 -10.87
CA PHE A 255 -4.97 2.73 -9.73
C PHE A 255 -5.41 1.28 -10.02
N SER A 256 -6.63 1.11 -10.52
CA SER A 256 -7.28 -0.21 -10.55
C SER A 256 -6.66 -1.17 -11.56
N ASN A 257 -6.33 -0.69 -12.77
CA ASN A 257 -5.81 -1.53 -13.84
C ASN A 257 -4.45 -2.21 -13.50
N PRO A 258 -3.42 -1.48 -13.03
CA PRO A 258 -2.14 -2.10 -12.66
C PRO A 258 -2.26 -2.99 -11.43
N VAL A 259 -3.05 -2.61 -10.43
CA VAL A 259 -3.20 -3.41 -9.20
C VAL A 259 -3.96 -4.71 -9.48
N GLN A 260 -5.00 -4.67 -10.32
CA GLN A 260 -5.68 -5.88 -10.77
C GLN A 260 -4.72 -6.80 -11.52
N SER A 261 -3.94 -6.25 -12.46
CA SER A 261 -2.95 -7.02 -13.24
C SER A 261 -1.87 -7.64 -12.34
N PHE A 262 -1.45 -6.92 -11.29
CA PHE A 262 -0.56 -7.42 -10.26
C PHE A 262 -1.19 -8.60 -9.51
N LEU A 263 -2.42 -8.45 -9.00
CA LEU A 263 -3.10 -9.52 -8.25
C LEU A 263 -3.31 -10.78 -9.09
N GLU A 264 -3.52 -10.66 -10.40
CA GLU A 264 -3.65 -11.77 -11.35
C GLU A 264 -2.34 -12.53 -11.59
N GLN A 265 -1.20 -11.84 -11.50
CA GLN A 265 0.13 -12.39 -11.83
C GLN A 265 1.01 -12.60 -10.59
N PHE A 266 0.53 -12.24 -9.40
CA PHE A 266 1.32 -12.29 -8.18
C PHE A 266 1.71 -13.74 -7.87
N PRO A 267 3.02 -14.08 -7.85
CA PRO A 267 3.46 -15.47 -7.76
C PRO A 267 3.06 -16.16 -6.45
N LEU A 268 2.80 -15.40 -5.38
CA LEU A 268 2.41 -15.93 -4.06
C LEU A 268 0.90 -15.83 -3.80
N GLN A 269 0.09 -15.65 -4.86
CA GLN A 269 -1.36 -15.51 -4.72
C GLN A 269 -1.99 -16.76 -4.08
N SER A 270 -1.48 -17.96 -4.39
CA SER A 270 -2.02 -19.22 -3.84
C SER A 270 -1.79 -19.35 -2.33
N GLU A 271 -0.62 -18.91 -1.88
CA GLU A 271 -0.18 -18.87 -0.49
C GLU A 271 -0.99 -17.84 0.29
N VAL A 272 -1.21 -16.65 -0.30
CA VAL A 272 -2.07 -15.61 0.28
C VAL A 272 -3.51 -16.09 0.42
N ARG A 273 -4.08 -16.74 -0.60
CA ARG A 273 -5.44 -17.30 -0.53
C ARG A 273 -5.54 -18.37 0.56
N THR A 274 -4.57 -19.29 0.62
CA THR A 274 -4.53 -20.33 1.65
C THR A 274 -4.41 -19.72 3.05
N PHE A 275 -3.58 -18.68 3.21
CA PHE A 275 -3.44 -17.95 4.47
C PHE A 275 -4.76 -17.31 4.90
N VAL A 276 -5.42 -16.59 4.00
CA VAL A 276 -6.69 -15.90 4.28
C VAL A 276 -7.81 -16.87 4.66
N GLN A 277 -7.88 -18.02 3.98
CA GLN A 277 -8.96 -18.99 4.16
C GLN A 277 -8.73 -19.97 5.31
N SER A 278 -7.49 -20.18 5.76
CA SER A 278 -7.20 -21.14 6.83
C SER A 278 -7.44 -20.54 8.22
N SER A 279 -7.75 -21.40 9.20
CA SER A 279 -7.87 -21.04 10.62
C SER A 279 -6.52 -21.14 11.35
N GLY A 280 -5.41 -20.76 10.71
CA GLY A 280 -4.07 -20.83 11.29
C GLY A 280 -3.22 -22.04 10.90
N ASP A 281 -3.57 -22.74 9.82
CA ASP A 281 -2.74 -23.82 9.24
C ASP A 281 -2.55 -23.57 7.74
N SER A 282 -1.68 -22.63 7.43
CA SER A 282 -1.19 -22.37 6.07
C SER A 282 0.35 -22.38 6.04
N PRO A 283 0.96 -22.43 4.84
CA PRO A 283 2.41 -22.23 4.71
C PRO A 283 2.90 -20.93 5.37
N VAL A 284 2.12 -19.85 5.28
CA VAL A 284 2.44 -18.56 5.91
C VAL A 284 2.34 -18.64 7.43
N ASP A 285 1.34 -19.33 7.99
CA ASP A 285 1.21 -19.51 9.46
C ASP A 285 2.41 -20.29 10.04
N ARG A 286 2.95 -21.24 9.28
CA ARG A 286 4.16 -21.97 9.66
C ARG A 286 5.38 -21.05 9.67
N LEU A 287 5.52 -20.18 8.67
CA LEU A 287 6.57 -19.16 8.67
C LEU A 287 6.43 -18.19 9.84
N ILE A 288 5.21 -17.74 10.16
CA ILE A 288 4.94 -16.91 11.34
C ILE A 288 5.41 -17.59 12.63
N THR A 289 5.12 -18.89 12.77
CA THR A 289 5.59 -19.69 13.92
C THR A 289 7.13 -19.74 13.98
N GLU A 290 7.78 -20.00 12.85
CA GLU A 290 9.24 -20.06 12.76
C GLU A 290 9.90 -18.70 13.07
N VAL A 291 9.27 -17.58 12.66
CA VAL A 291 9.72 -16.23 13.02
C VAL A 291 9.60 -16.00 14.53
N GLN A 292 8.49 -16.42 15.15
CA GLN A 292 8.31 -16.30 16.60
C GLN A 292 9.36 -17.12 17.36
N GLU A 293 9.57 -18.38 16.97
CA GLU A 293 10.56 -19.27 17.57
C GLU A 293 11.97 -18.69 17.45
N TRP A 294 12.35 -18.23 16.27
CA TRP A 294 13.64 -17.58 16.05
C TRP A 294 13.78 -16.30 16.88
N TYR A 295 12.78 -15.43 16.87
CA TYR A 295 12.81 -14.17 17.62
C TYR A 295 12.94 -14.41 19.13
N ASP A 296 12.28 -15.44 19.67
CA ASP A 296 12.34 -15.81 21.08
C ASP A 296 13.74 -16.33 21.50
N THR A 297 14.58 -16.79 20.56
CA THR A 297 15.96 -17.19 20.88
C THR A 297 16.89 -16.02 21.21
N GLY A 298 16.59 -14.82 20.67
CA GLY A 298 17.51 -13.69 20.66
C GLY A 298 18.79 -13.89 19.83
N GLU A 299 18.93 -15.01 19.12
CA GLU A 299 20.11 -15.34 18.32
C GLU A 299 20.01 -14.73 16.91
N THR A 300 20.39 -13.45 16.79
CA THR A 300 20.33 -12.71 15.53
C THR A 300 21.45 -13.07 14.54
N LYS A 301 22.44 -13.87 14.95
CA LYS A 301 23.60 -14.25 14.12
C LYS A 301 23.31 -15.40 13.16
N ASN A 302 22.38 -16.29 13.51
CA ASN A 302 22.07 -17.50 12.76
C ASN A 302 20.61 -17.44 12.29
N LEU A 303 20.38 -16.94 11.08
CA LEU A 303 19.03 -16.93 10.54
C LEU A 303 18.64 -18.30 9.94
N PRO A 304 17.45 -18.84 10.26
CA PRO A 304 16.93 -20.03 9.60
C PRO A 304 16.79 -19.86 8.08
N GLU A 305 17.27 -20.84 7.31
CA GLU A 305 17.15 -20.87 5.83
C GLU A 305 15.70 -20.74 5.35
N LYS A 306 14.74 -21.27 6.12
CA LYS A 306 13.31 -21.21 5.80
C LYS A 306 12.75 -19.78 5.79
N LEU A 307 13.36 -18.85 6.53
CA LEU A 307 12.93 -17.45 6.61
C LEU A 307 13.51 -16.59 5.50
N LYS A 308 14.42 -17.13 4.68
CA LYS A 308 14.97 -16.40 3.54
C LYS A 308 13.92 -16.32 2.43
N PRO A 309 13.66 -15.13 1.87
CA PRO A 309 12.81 -14.98 0.69
C PRO A 309 13.29 -15.88 -0.45
N GLN A 310 12.40 -16.76 -0.93
CA GLN A 310 12.74 -17.73 -1.98
C GLN A 310 12.56 -17.18 -3.39
N THR A 311 11.79 -16.09 -3.53
CA THR A 311 11.53 -15.48 -4.83
C THR A 311 12.61 -14.44 -5.14
N PRO A 312 13.33 -14.55 -6.28
CA PRO A 312 14.35 -13.57 -6.65
C PRO A 312 13.75 -12.19 -6.93
N PRO A 313 14.43 -11.08 -6.58
CA PRO A 313 13.94 -9.73 -6.83
C PRO A 313 13.55 -9.48 -8.30
N LYS A 314 14.38 -9.96 -9.23
CA LYS A 314 14.16 -9.83 -10.70
C LYS A 314 12.89 -10.51 -11.20
N ALA A 315 12.38 -11.53 -10.49
CA ALA A 315 11.16 -12.23 -10.88
C ALA A 315 9.90 -11.49 -10.41
N ILE A 316 9.96 -10.83 -9.25
CA ILE A 316 8.82 -10.11 -8.67
C ILE A 316 8.69 -8.70 -9.28
N TYR A 317 9.81 -8.02 -9.52
CA TYR A 317 9.82 -6.63 -9.94
C TYR A 317 8.94 -6.31 -11.17
N PRO A 318 8.97 -7.08 -12.27
CA PRO A 318 8.13 -6.81 -13.44
C PRO A 318 6.62 -6.81 -13.12
N VAL A 319 6.21 -7.56 -12.10
CA VAL A 319 4.81 -7.70 -11.67
C VAL A 319 4.42 -6.58 -10.70
N MET A 320 5.35 -6.11 -9.86
CA MET A 320 5.09 -5.09 -8.83
C MET A 320 5.36 -3.65 -9.27
N LYS A 321 6.17 -3.41 -10.31
CA LYS A 321 6.58 -2.06 -10.72
C LYS A 321 5.42 -1.11 -11.02
N GLY A 322 4.26 -1.63 -11.44
CA GLY A 322 3.07 -0.82 -11.66
C GLY A 322 2.47 -0.18 -10.39
N ILE A 323 2.75 -0.73 -9.21
CA ILE A 323 2.13 -0.34 -7.93
C ILE A 323 2.45 1.11 -7.56
N GLN A 324 3.64 1.64 -7.87
CA GLN A 324 3.95 3.05 -7.56
C GLN A 324 2.99 4.00 -8.27
N SER A 325 2.96 3.96 -9.61
CA SER A 325 2.10 4.86 -10.38
C SER A 325 0.62 4.71 -10.00
N ALA A 326 0.17 3.47 -9.75
CA ALA A 326 -1.18 3.19 -9.31
C ALA A 326 -1.47 3.86 -7.96
N THR A 327 -0.60 3.64 -6.98
CA THR A 327 -0.76 4.21 -5.64
C THR A 327 -0.70 5.74 -5.69
N THR A 328 0.20 6.34 -6.46
CA THR A 328 0.22 7.79 -6.69
C THR A 328 -1.13 8.28 -7.23
N ALA A 329 -1.73 7.59 -8.21
CA ALA A 329 -3.05 7.92 -8.71
C ALA A 329 -4.13 7.86 -7.61
N ALA A 330 -4.12 6.83 -6.77
CA ALA A 330 -5.03 6.74 -5.62
C ALA A 330 -4.87 7.93 -4.65
N PHE A 331 -3.65 8.43 -4.43
CA PHE A 331 -3.41 9.63 -3.63
C PHE A 331 -3.93 10.90 -4.29
N GLU A 332 -3.80 11.04 -5.62
CA GLU A 332 -4.39 12.14 -6.37
C GLU A 332 -5.93 12.16 -6.25
N ALA A 333 -6.57 10.98 -6.30
CA ALA A 333 -8.00 10.85 -6.04
C ALA A 333 -8.38 11.29 -4.61
N GLY A 334 -7.64 10.81 -3.61
CA GLY A 334 -7.84 11.20 -2.21
C GLY A 334 -7.60 12.69 -1.96
N TYR A 335 -6.61 13.28 -2.63
CA TYR A 335 -6.32 14.71 -2.56
C TYR A 335 -7.49 15.54 -3.10
N LYS A 336 -8.04 15.16 -4.26
CA LYS A 336 -9.20 15.83 -4.85
C LYS A 336 -10.45 15.72 -3.97
N HIS A 337 -10.73 14.53 -3.42
CA HIS A 337 -11.80 14.34 -2.45
C HIS A 337 -11.67 15.25 -1.23
N GLY A 338 -10.48 15.34 -0.64
CA GLY A 338 -10.21 16.23 0.49
C GLY A 338 -10.27 17.72 0.13
N TYR A 339 -9.99 18.07 -1.12
CA TYR A 339 -10.16 19.41 -1.66
C TYR A 339 -11.65 19.78 -1.77
N ASP A 340 -12.46 18.89 -2.36
CA ASP A 340 -13.88 19.10 -2.60
C ASP A 340 -14.69 19.13 -1.31
N ALA A 341 -14.37 18.27 -0.34
CA ALA A 341 -15.01 18.24 0.97
C ALA A 341 -14.88 19.58 1.74
N LYS A 342 -13.86 20.39 1.39
CA LYS A 342 -13.66 21.74 1.96
C LYS A 342 -14.37 22.84 1.17
N ASN A 343 -15.16 22.50 0.15
CA ASN A 343 -15.85 23.42 -0.75
C ASN A 343 -14.91 24.50 -1.33
N ARG A 344 -13.69 24.11 -1.68
CA ARG A 344 -12.70 25.01 -2.27
C ARG A 344 -12.97 25.20 -3.76
N ASP A 345 -12.71 26.40 -4.26
CA ASP A 345 -12.91 26.78 -5.66
C ASP A 345 -11.68 27.49 -6.28
N ASP A 346 -10.57 27.49 -5.55
CA ASP A 346 -9.32 28.18 -5.87
C ASP A 346 -8.37 27.40 -6.81
N THR A 347 -8.82 26.27 -7.35
CA THR A 347 -8.07 25.38 -8.24
C THR A 347 -8.97 24.83 -9.34
N ILE A 348 -8.47 24.82 -10.57
CA ILE A 348 -9.08 24.16 -11.73
C ILE A 348 -8.35 22.83 -11.91
N PHE A 349 -9.09 21.73 -12.03
CA PHE A 349 -8.54 20.40 -12.30
C PHE A 349 -8.91 19.99 -13.72
N ALA A 350 -7.93 19.57 -14.51
CA ALA A 350 -8.18 19.02 -15.83
C ALA A 350 -8.57 17.54 -15.74
N ASP A 351 -9.73 17.19 -16.30
CA ASP A 351 -10.28 15.83 -16.31
C ASP A 351 -9.62 14.97 -17.41
N CYS A 352 -8.31 14.75 -17.30
CA CYS A 352 -7.53 14.06 -18.33
C CYS A 352 -6.22 13.46 -17.80
N LEU A 353 -5.72 12.48 -18.55
CA LEU A 353 -4.39 11.88 -18.39
C LEU A 353 -3.75 11.69 -19.75
N GLU A 354 -2.51 12.15 -19.88
CA GLU A 354 -1.70 11.94 -21.08
C GLU A 354 -0.65 10.88 -20.82
N THR A 355 -0.59 9.87 -21.69
CA THR A 355 0.45 8.85 -21.65
C THR A 355 1.63 9.27 -22.52
N VAL A 356 2.81 9.38 -21.91
CA VAL A 356 4.08 9.67 -22.57
C VAL A 356 4.91 8.39 -22.62
N LYS A 357 5.29 7.98 -23.83
CA LYS A 357 6.12 6.78 -24.03
C LYS A 357 7.59 7.19 -24.12
N CYS A 358 8.42 6.59 -23.28
CA CYS A 358 9.86 6.84 -23.23
C CYS A 358 10.64 5.51 -23.25
N ALA A 359 11.93 5.59 -23.58
CA ALA A 359 12.84 4.45 -23.48
C ALA A 359 13.67 4.55 -22.20
N GLU A 360 13.90 3.41 -21.54
CA GLU A 360 14.73 3.36 -20.33
C GLU A 360 16.14 3.89 -20.62
N GLY A 361 16.66 4.73 -19.72
CA GLY A 361 18.00 5.28 -19.83
C GLY A 361 18.20 6.33 -20.96
N GLN A 362 17.15 6.70 -21.68
CA GLN A 362 17.18 7.77 -22.70
C GLN A 362 16.49 9.04 -22.21
N THR A 363 16.77 10.16 -22.88
CA THR A 363 16.08 11.43 -22.60
C THR A 363 14.60 11.30 -22.95
N CYS A 364 13.77 11.54 -21.95
CA CYS A 364 12.32 11.65 -22.01
C CYS A 364 11.94 13.12 -21.88
N SER A 365 10.84 13.54 -22.51
CA SER A 365 10.40 14.94 -22.48
C SER A 365 8.91 15.03 -22.20
N LEU A 366 8.53 15.88 -21.24
CA LEU A 366 7.14 16.32 -21.05
C LEU A 366 6.98 17.70 -21.68
N VAL A 367 5.90 17.87 -22.43
CA VAL A 367 5.59 19.13 -23.11
C VAL A 367 4.24 19.61 -22.63
N VAL A 368 4.21 20.88 -22.21
CA VAL A 368 2.98 21.62 -21.90
C VAL A 368 2.90 22.77 -22.86
N THR A 369 1.74 22.94 -23.49
CA THR A 369 1.54 24.02 -24.46
C THR A 369 0.63 25.10 -23.89
N SER A 370 0.87 26.34 -24.30
CA SER A 370 -0.03 27.46 -24.04
C SER A 370 -1.47 27.19 -24.52
N VAL A 371 -1.62 26.42 -25.61
CA VAL A 371 -2.92 25.99 -26.15
C VAL A 371 -3.66 25.08 -25.16
N GLU A 372 -2.99 24.04 -24.63
CA GLU A 372 -3.55 23.15 -23.60
C GLU A 372 -4.09 23.94 -22.40
N ILE A 373 -3.33 24.93 -21.94
CA ILE A 373 -3.71 25.74 -20.77
C ILE A 373 -4.91 26.63 -21.09
N SER A 374 -4.86 27.34 -22.21
CA SER A 374 -5.94 28.26 -22.61
C SER A 374 -7.28 27.54 -22.86
N ALA A 375 -7.24 26.28 -23.29
CA ALA A 375 -8.43 25.46 -23.48
C ALA A 375 -9.18 25.17 -22.16
N LEU A 376 -8.51 25.27 -21.01
CA LEU A 376 -9.08 25.04 -19.68
C LEU A 376 -9.63 26.31 -19.01
N ILE A 377 -9.34 27.49 -19.57
CA ILE A 377 -9.66 28.78 -18.95
C ILE A 377 -10.49 29.61 -19.92
N GLU A 378 -11.78 29.75 -19.61
CA GLU A 378 -12.72 30.49 -20.41
C GLU A 378 -12.26 31.95 -20.63
N GLY A 379 -12.32 32.40 -21.89
CA GLY A 379 -11.95 33.77 -22.26
C GLY A 379 -10.45 34.04 -22.36
N SER A 380 -9.59 33.05 -22.11
CA SER A 380 -8.14 33.17 -22.30
C SER A 380 -7.70 32.79 -23.72
N SER A 381 -6.48 33.17 -24.07
CA SER A 381 -5.79 32.84 -25.32
C SER A 381 -4.39 32.28 -25.05
N PRO A 382 -3.79 31.52 -25.98
CA PRO A 382 -2.43 30.98 -25.78
C PRO A 382 -1.39 32.07 -25.45
N ALA A 383 -1.53 33.27 -26.03
CA ALA A 383 -0.62 34.38 -25.79
C ALA A 383 -0.60 34.87 -24.33
N ASP A 384 -1.69 34.65 -23.58
CA ASP A 384 -1.79 35.05 -22.17
C ASP A 384 -0.87 34.22 -21.25
N PHE A 385 -0.38 33.08 -21.75
CA PHE A 385 0.45 32.14 -20.99
C PHE A 385 1.94 32.23 -21.34
N GLU A 386 2.34 33.05 -22.30
CA GLU A 386 3.76 33.23 -22.63
C GLU A 386 4.54 33.79 -21.43
N GLY A 387 5.70 33.20 -21.13
CA GLY A 387 6.53 33.56 -19.97
C GLY A 387 6.02 33.06 -18.61
N ILE A 388 4.81 32.47 -18.55
CA ILE A 388 4.29 31.86 -17.32
C ILE A 388 5.09 30.60 -16.99
N THR A 389 5.33 30.37 -15.70
CA THR A 389 6.04 29.19 -15.21
C THR A 389 5.08 28.01 -15.02
N VAL A 390 5.37 26.92 -15.73
CA VAL A 390 4.81 25.59 -15.49
C VAL A 390 5.67 24.87 -14.45
N ILE A 391 5.00 24.24 -13.48
CA ILE A 391 5.59 23.46 -12.41
C ILE A 391 5.30 21.99 -12.71
N PHE A 392 6.36 21.22 -12.92
CA PHE A 392 6.32 19.78 -13.09
C PHE A 392 6.77 19.11 -11.80
N ASP A 393 6.12 18.02 -11.41
CA ASP A 393 6.69 17.12 -10.42
C ASP A 393 8.01 16.54 -10.98
N ALA A 394 9.03 16.47 -10.13
CA ALA A 394 10.30 15.86 -10.52
C ALA A 394 10.17 14.34 -10.52
N VAL A 395 10.88 13.68 -11.44
CA VAL A 395 11.00 12.21 -11.39
C VAL A 395 11.64 11.74 -10.09
N PRO A 396 11.21 10.59 -9.51
CA PRO A 396 11.71 10.11 -8.22
C PRO A 396 13.24 10.00 -8.12
N GLU A 397 13.91 9.61 -9.20
CA GLU A 397 15.38 9.50 -9.24
C GLU A 397 16.08 10.84 -9.03
N LEU A 398 15.46 11.95 -9.45
CA LEU A 398 16.02 13.28 -9.29
C LEU A 398 15.96 13.74 -7.83
N TYR A 399 14.94 13.29 -7.09
CA TYR A 399 14.88 13.50 -5.64
C TYR A 399 16.04 12.78 -4.95
N LEU A 400 16.34 11.53 -5.32
CA LEU A 400 17.47 10.79 -4.77
C LEU A 400 18.81 11.48 -5.05
N ALA A 401 18.97 12.06 -6.24
CA ALA A 401 20.23 12.70 -6.64
C ALA A 401 20.40 14.14 -6.10
N SER A 402 19.31 14.88 -5.86
CA SER A 402 19.39 16.33 -5.64
C SER A 402 18.37 16.90 -4.66
N GLN A 403 17.54 16.05 -4.04
CA GLN A 403 16.39 16.44 -3.20
C GLN A 403 15.39 17.36 -3.91
N THR A 404 15.44 17.43 -5.24
CA THR A 404 14.50 18.24 -6.02
C THR A 404 13.18 17.49 -6.15
N THR A 405 12.09 18.13 -5.72
CA THR A 405 10.72 17.59 -5.84
C THR A 405 9.95 18.19 -7.01
N GLU A 406 10.36 19.36 -7.52
CA GLU A 406 9.68 20.07 -8.61
C GLU A 406 10.67 20.66 -9.61
N LYS A 407 10.25 20.75 -10.88
CA LYS A 407 10.93 21.52 -11.93
C LYS A 407 10.04 22.65 -12.43
N LYS A 408 10.62 23.84 -12.49
CA LYS A 408 9.92 25.08 -12.84
C LYS A 408 10.48 25.60 -14.15
N ILE A 409 9.64 25.62 -15.18
CA ILE A 409 10.05 25.93 -16.56
C ILE A 409 9.09 26.97 -17.11
N LYS A 410 9.63 28.02 -17.73
CA LYS A 410 8.82 29.05 -18.36
C LYS A 410 8.32 28.58 -19.72
N ILE A 411 7.13 29.04 -20.09
CA ILE A 411 6.62 28.91 -21.45
C ILE A 411 7.40 29.88 -22.32
N GLU A 412 8.09 29.32 -23.31
CA GLU A 412 8.83 30.05 -24.34
C GLU A 412 8.39 29.51 -25.71
N ASP A 413 8.10 30.41 -26.65
CA ASP A 413 7.56 30.07 -27.97
C ASP A 413 6.30 29.18 -27.87
N GLY A 414 5.44 29.50 -26.89
CA GLY A 414 4.17 28.82 -26.66
C GLY A 414 4.26 27.44 -25.99
N LYS A 415 5.43 26.99 -25.51
CA LYS A 415 5.56 25.71 -24.79
C LYS A 415 6.56 25.75 -23.63
N ALA A 416 6.34 24.89 -22.63
CA ALA A 416 7.33 24.54 -21.61
C ALA A 416 7.72 23.05 -21.78
N VAL A 417 9.02 22.76 -21.80
CA VAL A 417 9.55 21.40 -22.03
C VAL A 417 10.40 20.96 -20.84
N TYR A 418 9.99 19.90 -20.15
CA TYR A 418 10.77 19.27 -19.09
C TYR A 418 11.44 18.00 -19.61
N GLU A 419 12.76 18.03 -19.74
CA GLU A 419 13.58 16.88 -20.12
C GLU A 419 14.22 16.20 -18.91
N PHE A 420 14.21 14.86 -18.90
CA PHE A 420 14.84 14.06 -17.86
C PHE A 420 15.23 12.66 -18.38
N VAL A 421 16.03 11.94 -17.60
CA VAL A 421 16.39 10.54 -17.84
C VAL A 421 15.95 9.74 -16.62
N VAL A 422 15.35 8.57 -16.86
CA VAL A 422 14.98 7.60 -15.81
C VAL A 422 15.69 6.30 -16.11
N SER A 423 16.40 5.77 -15.12
CA SER A 423 17.12 4.51 -15.19
C SER A 423 16.22 3.28 -15.01
N SER A 424 15.00 3.46 -14.51
CA SER A 424 14.01 2.40 -14.27
C SER A 424 12.89 2.34 -15.32
N SER A 425 12.44 1.13 -15.67
CA SER A 425 11.19 0.89 -16.44
C SER A 425 9.91 0.93 -15.59
N THR A 426 9.97 1.45 -14.36
CA THR A 426 8.79 1.65 -13.50
C THR A 426 7.94 2.81 -14.04
N PRO A 427 6.64 2.60 -14.34
CA PRO A 427 5.77 3.70 -14.75
C PRO A 427 5.70 4.80 -13.69
N ILE A 428 5.63 6.06 -14.12
CA ILE A 428 5.60 7.23 -13.23
C ILE A 428 4.38 8.06 -13.58
N LEU A 429 3.62 8.46 -12.56
CA LEU A 429 2.57 9.47 -12.70
C LEU A 429 3.09 10.80 -12.16
N LEU A 430 3.07 11.84 -12.98
CA LEU A 430 3.57 13.17 -12.63
C LEU A 430 2.46 14.21 -12.70
N GLY A 431 2.39 15.04 -11.67
CA GLY A 431 1.63 16.26 -11.64
C GLY A 431 2.28 17.35 -12.48
N VAL A 432 1.43 18.17 -13.08
CA VAL A 432 1.81 19.35 -13.84
C VAL A 432 0.82 20.44 -13.52
N ARG A 433 1.32 21.62 -13.15
CA ARG A 433 0.46 22.72 -12.72
C ARG A 433 1.00 24.10 -13.03
N ILE A 434 0.10 25.06 -12.97
CA ILE A 434 0.41 26.49 -13.03
C ILE A 434 -0.10 27.11 -11.73
N ALA A 435 0.77 27.90 -11.09
CA ALA A 435 0.40 28.64 -9.89
C ALA A 435 -0.61 29.75 -10.20
N LYS A 436 -1.30 30.22 -9.16
CA LYS A 436 -2.27 31.33 -9.25
C LYS A 436 -1.65 32.55 -9.94
N CYS A 437 -2.28 33.02 -11.01
CA CYS A 437 -1.89 34.25 -11.69
C CYS A 437 -3.11 34.95 -12.32
N PRO A 438 -2.99 36.22 -12.76
CA PRO A 438 -4.11 36.93 -13.38
C PRO A 438 -4.69 36.21 -14.60
N ALA A 439 -3.85 35.59 -15.43
CA ALA A 439 -4.28 34.85 -16.63
C ALA A 439 -5.16 33.62 -16.31
N THR A 440 -5.06 33.08 -15.08
CA THR A 440 -5.88 31.94 -14.63
C THR A 440 -7.04 32.37 -13.73
N GLY A 441 -7.40 33.66 -13.73
CA GLY A 441 -8.40 34.20 -12.79
C GLY A 441 -7.95 34.09 -11.32
N ASN A 442 -6.65 34.09 -11.07
CA ASN A 442 -6.00 33.85 -9.78
C ASN A 442 -6.28 32.47 -9.17
N LYS A 443 -6.54 31.45 -10.01
CA LYS A 443 -6.67 30.05 -9.60
C LYS A 443 -5.44 29.23 -9.94
N THR A 444 -5.14 28.22 -9.14
CA THR A 444 -4.16 27.19 -9.53
C THR A 444 -4.79 26.37 -10.67
N VAL A 445 -4.00 25.93 -11.63
CA VAL A 445 -4.48 25.05 -12.70
C VAL A 445 -3.67 23.76 -12.64
N GLU A 446 -4.30 22.68 -12.22
CA GLU A 446 -3.77 21.32 -12.27
C GLU A 446 -4.09 20.76 -13.66
N LEU A 447 -3.06 20.65 -14.52
CA LEU A 447 -3.18 20.19 -15.90
C LEU A 447 -3.30 18.65 -15.96
N CYS A 448 -3.53 18.10 -17.17
CA CYS A 448 -3.65 16.65 -17.35
C CYS A 448 -2.46 15.93 -16.69
N ARG A 449 -2.73 14.89 -15.90
CA ARG A 449 -1.62 14.12 -15.30
C ARG A 449 -0.79 13.47 -16.41
N ARG A 450 0.53 13.44 -16.23
CA ARG A 450 1.45 12.83 -17.21
C ARG A 450 1.87 11.45 -16.72
N LYS A 451 1.37 10.42 -17.38
CA LYS A 451 1.77 9.04 -17.14
C LYS A 451 2.92 8.67 -18.07
N VAL A 452 4.11 8.57 -17.52
CA VAL A 452 5.29 8.12 -18.24
C VAL A 452 5.32 6.59 -18.20
N VAL A 453 5.33 5.97 -19.38
CA VAL A 453 5.47 4.52 -19.55
C VAL A 453 6.72 4.22 -20.36
N PHE A 454 7.38 3.12 -20.02
CA PHE A 454 8.63 2.73 -20.64
C PHE A 454 8.40 1.60 -21.63
N THR A 455 8.84 1.78 -22.86
CA THR A 455 8.85 0.75 -23.90
C THR A 455 10.25 0.18 -24.02
N ASP A 456 10.33 -1.15 -24.12
CA ASP A 456 11.58 -1.90 -24.32
C ASP A 456 12.30 -1.55 -25.64
#